data_AF-A0A531LGR3-F1
#
_entry.id   AF-A0A531LGR3-F1
#
_cell.length_a   1.000
_cell.length_b   1.000
_cell.length_c   1.000
_cell.angle_alpha   90.00
_cell.angle_beta   90.00
_cell.angle_gamma   90.00
#
_symmetry.space_group_name_H-M   'P 1'
#
loop_
_entity.id
_entity.type
_entity.pdbx_description
1 polymer ?
#
loop_
_entity_poly.entity_id
_entity_poly.type
_entity_poly.pdbx_seq_one_letter_code
_entity_poly.pdbx_strand_id
1 'polypeptide(L)' 'LEALGVDPEEVAEVIEDVRHRDAARFELQLAEGVRAGARFLKGNIGTPIPTPLSQPRRTGQALNEETAGVLHKSEPAD' A
#
# COMPACT_ATOMS: atom_id res chain seq x y z
N LEU A 1 -3.36 2.16 -24.12
CA LEU A 1 -2.57 0.96 -23.79
C LEU A 1 -2.26 0.16 -25.05
N GLU A 2 -3.24 -0.08 -25.94
CA GLU A 2 -2.99 -0.68 -27.27
C GLU A 2 -1.95 0.10 -28.10
N ALA A 3 -2.05 1.44 -28.12
CA ALA A 3 -1.05 2.31 -28.77
C ALA A 3 0.37 2.22 -28.16
N LEU A 4 0.51 1.59 -26.99
CA LEU A 4 1.78 1.29 -26.33
C LEU A 4 2.21 -0.17 -26.53
N GLY A 5 1.49 -0.94 -27.36
CA GLY A 5 1.78 -2.34 -27.68
C GLY A 5 1.20 -3.36 -26.70
N VAL A 6 0.29 -2.97 -25.80
CA VAL A 6 -0.40 -3.89 -24.88
C VAL A 6 -1.48 -4.67 -25.64
N ASP A 7 -1.65 -5.94 -25.29
CA ASP A 7 -2.65 -6.82 -25.90
C ASP A 7 -4.08 -6.29 -25.67
N PRO A 8 -4.98 -6.31 -26.69
CA PRO A 8 -6.34 -5.78 -26.55
C PRO A 8 -7.18 -6.45 -25.44
N GLU A 9 -7.00 -7.75 -25.18
CA GLU A 9 -7.71 -8.44 -24.10
C GLU A 9 -7.24 -7.92 -22.74
N GLU A 10 -5.93 -7.76 -22.55
CA GLU A 10 -5.36 -7.15 -21.35
C GLU A 10 -5.84 -5.69 -21.18
N VAL A 11 -5.97 -4.94 -22.27
CA VAL A 11 -6.52 -3.57 -22.22
C VAL A 11 -7.97 -3.57 -21.76
N ALA A 12 -8.79 -4.49 -22.27
CA ALA A 12 -10.19 -4.62 -21.86
C ALA A 12 -10.30 -4.94 -20.37
N GLU A 13 -9.47 -5.85 -19.85
CA GLU A 13 -9.41 -6.17 -18.42
C GLU A 13 -9.01 -4.95 -17.57
N VAL A 14 -7.99 -4.20 -18.00
CA VAL A 14 -7.56 -2.99 -17.28
C VAL A 14 -8.66 -1.92 -17.28
N ILE A 15 -9.39 -1.75 -18.38
CA ILE A 15 -10.52 -0.83 -18.46
C ILE A 15 -11.59 -1.22 -17.44
N GLU A 16 -11.96 -2.50 -17.39
CA GLU A 16 -12.99 -2.98 -16.47
C GLU A 16 -12.60 -2.79 -15.00
N ASP A 17 -11.35 -3.10 -14.64
CA ASP A 17 -10.81 -2.83 -13.30
C ASP A 17 -10.86 -1.34 -12.94
N VAL A 18 -10.54 -0.44 -13.88
CA VAL A 18 -10.65 1.01 -13.66
C VAL A 18 -12.10 1.44 -13.46
N ARG A 19 -13.06 0.89 -14.23
CA ARG A 19 -14.49 1.19 -14.08
C ARG A 19 -15.03 0.76 -12.73
N HIS A 20 -14.65 -0.43 -12.28
CA HIS A 20 -15.05 -0.93 -10.97
C HIS A 20 -14.54 -0.04 -9.83
N ARG A 21 -13.26 0.37 -9.89
CA ARG A 21 -12.66 1.28 -8.90
C ARG A 21 -13.31 2.67 -8.91
N ASP A 22 -13.64 3.19 -10.08
CA ASP A 22 -14.28 4.50 -10.21
C ASP A 22 -15.68 4.51 -9.59
N ALA A 23 -16.45 3.43 -9.76
CA ALA A 23 -17.74 3.29 -9.08
C ALA A 23 -17.56 3.30 -7.55
N ALA A 24 -16.66 2.47 -7.01
CA ALA A 24 -16.38 2.43 -5.58
C ALA A 24 -15.87 3.77 -5.01
N ARG A 25 -15.03 4.48 -5.78
CA ARG A 25 -14.56 5.83 -5.45
C ARG A 25 -15.71 6.82 -5.40
N PHE A 26 -16.58 6.79 -6.40
CA PHE A 26 -17.69 7.72 -6.51
C PHE A 26 -18.67 7.59 -5.34
N GLU A 27 -19.00 6.37 -4.93
CA GLU A 27 -19.84 6.12 -3.75
C GLU A 27 -19.24 6.76 -2.48
N LEU A 28 -17.93 6.64 -2.25
CA LEU A 28 -17.29 7.32 -1.13
C LEU A 28 -17.27 8.84 -1.27
N GLN A 29 -17.08 9.36 -2.48
CA GLN A 29 -17.09 10.80 -2.69
C GLN A 29 -18.47 11.42 -2.43
N LEU A 30 -19.54 10.68 -2.73
CA LEU A 30 -20.91 11.07 -2.38
C LEU A 30 -21.13 11.09 -0.87
N ALA A 31 -20.59 10.12 -0.14
CA ALA A 31 -20.79 9.98 1.29
C ALA A 31 -19.88 10.91 2.14
N GLU A 32 -18.62 11.08 1.75
CA GLU A 32 -17.55 11.66 2.58
C GLU A 32 -16.88 12.90 1.93
N GLY A 33 -17.30 13.28 0.72
CA GLY A 33 -16.82 14.45 -0.01
C GLY A 33 -15.77 14.16 -1.08
N VAL A 34 -15.48 15.14 -1.93
CA VAL A 34 -14.74 14.96 -3.20
C VAL A 34 -13.32 14.39 -3.09
N ARG A 35 -12.67 14.49 -1.92
CA ARG A 35 -11.33 13.92 -1.68
C ARG A 35 -11.37 12.48 -1.16
N ALA A 36 -12.54 11.99 -0.74
CA ALA A 36 -12.70 10.62 -0.28
C ALA A 36 -12.44 9.63 -1.44
N GLY A 37 -12.07 8.40 -1.08
CA GLY A 37 -11.81 7.36 -2.07
C GLY A 37 -10.55 7.53 -2.91
N ALA A 38 -9.62 8.44 -2.56
CA ALA A 38 -8.34 8.61 -3.28
C ALA A 38 -7.54 7.31 -3.45
N ARG A 39 -7.68 6.38 -2.49
CA ARG A 39 -7.06 5.04 -2.52
C ARG A 39 -7.54 4.13 -3.68
N PHE A 40 -8.69 4.42 -4.29
CA PHE A 40 -9.23 3.62 -5.39
C PHE A 40 -8.61 3.99 -6.75
N LEU A 41 -7.93 5.12 -6.86
CA LEU A 41 -7.26 5.51 -8.10
C LEU A 41 -6.14 4.50 -8.43
N LYS A 42 -6.09 4.04 -9.68
CA LYS A 42 -5.04 3.14 -10.17
C LYS A 42 -3.81 3.94 -10.61
N GLY A 43 -2.61 3.50 -10.21
CA GLY A 43 -1.33 4.05 -10.67
C GLY A 43 -0.43 4.53 -9.53
N ASN A 44 0.40 5.54 -9.82
CA ASN A 44 1.39 6.14 -8.90
C ASN A 44 0.76 7.09 -7.87
N ILE A 45 -0.37 6.68 -7.30
CA ILE A 45 -0.92 7.30 -6.09
C ILE A 45 -0.01 6.84 -4.98
N GLY A 46 1.03 7.63 -4.66
CA GLY A 46 2.00 7.27 -3.65
C GLY A 46 1.28 6.91 -2.36
N THR A 47 1.22 5.61 -2.03
CA THR A 47 0.90 5.21 -0.66
C THR A 47 2.11 5.65 0.14
N PRO A 48 1.98 6.59 1.08
CA PRO A 48 3.13 7.01 1.87
C PRO A 48 3.69 5.77 2.54
N ILE A 49 4.93 5.40 2.19
CA ILE A 49 5.65 4.36 2.92
C ILE A 49 6.01 4.99 4.25
N PRO A 50 5.44 4.52 5.38
CA PRO A 50 5.75 5.10 6.67
C PRO A 50 7.17 4.70 7.06
N THR A 51 8.15 5.51 6.69
CA THR A 51 9.45 5.50 7.36
C THR A 51 9.30 6.20 8.70
N PRO A 52 9.94 5.73 9.77
CA PRO A 52 10.02 6.50 11.01
C PRO A 52 10.56 7.89 10.69
N LEU A 53 9.82 8.93 11.06
CA LEU A 53 10.28 10.31 10.86
C LEU A 53 11.59 10.58 11.63
N SER A 54 11.81 9.82 12.71
CA SER A 54 13.02 9.81 13.53
C SER A 54 13.33 8.39 14.01
N GLN A 55 14.61 8.08 14.26
CA GLN A 55 14.98 6.81 14.90
C GLN A 55 14.38 6.69 16.31
N PRO A 56 13.89 5.50 16.70
CA PRO A 56 13.48 5.24 18.08
C PRO A 56 14.61 5.51 19.08
N ARG A 57 14.29 6.17 20.19
CA ARG A 57 15.28 6.47 21.25
C ARG A 57 15.70 5.25 22.06
N ARG A 58 14.98 4.13 21.93
CA ARG A 58 15.22 2.89 22.66
C ARG A 58 15.16 1.72 21.69
N THR A 59 16.05 0.77 21.87
CA THR A 59 16.03 -0.51 21.18
C THR A 59 14.83 -1.34 21.64
N GLY A 60 14.35 -2.24 20.78
CA GLY A 60 13.30 -3.19 21.15
C GLY A 60 13.78 -4.12 22.26
N GLN A 61 12.90 -4.41 23.22
CA GLN A 61 13.16 -5.38 24.29
C GLN A 61 12.14 -6.50 24.22
N ALA A 62 12.58 -7.73 24.46
CA ALA A 62 11.71 -8.88 24.54
C ALA A 62 10.84 -8.80 25.81
N LEU A 63 9.54 -9.11 25.67
CA LEU A 63 8.59 -9.13 26.79
C LEU A 63 8.46 -10.51 27.44
N ASN A 64 9.03 -11.56 26.84
CA ASN A 64 9.05 -12.91 27.37
C ASN A 64 10.32 -13.66 26.92
N GLU A 65 10.60 -14.82 27.54
CA GLU A 65 11.80 -15.62 27.29
C GLU A 65 11.85 -16.20 25.87
N GLU A 66 10.71 -16.63 25.34
CA GLU A 66 10.60 -17.14 23.97
C GLU A 66 11.05 -16.08 22.94
N THR A 67 10.56 -14.85 23.10
CA THR A 67 10.93 -13.72 22.25
C THR A 67 12.38 -13.31 22.47
N ALA A 68 12.89 -13.41 23.71
CA ALA A 68 14.29 -13.11 24.01
C ALA A 68 15.23 -14.05 23.23
N GLY A 69 14.91 -15.34 23.16
CA GLY A 69 15.67 -16.32 22.37
C GLY A 69 15.71 -16.00 20.87
N VAL A 70 14.63 -15.45 20.32
CA VAL A 70 14.56 -15.04 18.91
C VAL A 70 15.30 -13.72 18.67
N LEU A 71 15.17 -12.73 19.57
CA LEU A 71 15.79 -11.41 19.44
C LEU A 71 17.32 -11.53 19.35
N HIS A 72 17.93 -12.36 20.20
CA HIS A 72 19.39 -12.60 20.21
C HIS A 72 19.93 -13.27 18.94
N LYS A 73 19.09 -13.97 18.17
CA LYS A 73 19.52 -14.63 16.92
C LYS A 73 19.60 -13.67 15.74
N SER A 74 18.99 -12.49 15.85
CA SER A 74 18.85 -11.52 14.76
C SER A 74 19.84 -10.36 14.77
N GLU A 75 20.75 -10.29 15.76
CA GLU A 75 21.87 -9.34 15.71
C GLU A 75 22.84 -9.79 14.61
N PRO A 76 23.13 -8.96 13.58
CA PRO A 76 24.27 -9.23 12.72
C PRO A 76 25.53 -9.09 13.58
N ALA A 77 26.44 -10.04 13.48
CA ALA A 77 27.81 -9.86 13.94
C ALA A 77 28.48 -8.84 12.99
N ASP A 78 28.62 -7.60 13.49
CA ASP A 78 29.32 -6.43 12.90
C ASP A 78 29.04 -6.06 11.43
#